data_AF-A0A3B0RG34-F1
#
_entry.id   AF-A0A3B0RG34-F1
#
_cell.length_a   1.000
_cell.length_b   1.000
_cell.length_c   1.000
_cell.angle_alpha   90.00
_cell.angle_beta   90.00
_cell.angle_gamma   90.00
#
_symmetry.space_group_name_H-M   'P 1'
#
loop_
_entity.id
_entity.type
_entity.pdbx_description
1 polymer ?
#
loop_
_entity_poly.entity_id
_entity_poly.type
_entity_poly.pdbx_seq_one_letter_code
_entity_poly.pdbx_strand_id
1 'polypeptide(L)' 'MRGEDEPEAPKPSGAAWGRAMRASSDLLAGIFVGSLLGLGLDRLLGSEPWFLLAGIGLGFAAGLRNLSRSL' A
#
# COMPACT_ATOMS: atom_id res chain seq x y z
N MET A 1 -18.20 -28.92 34.05
CA MET A 1 -18.35 -28.11 32.83
C MET A 1 -17.56 -26.82 33.05
N ARG A 2 -16.34 -26.75 32.53
CA ARG A 2 -15.53 -25.53 32.54
C ARG A 2 -15.64 -24.98 31.12
N GLY A 3 -16.56 -24.03 30.93
CA GLY A 3 -16.51 -23.17 29.76
C GLY A 3 -15.23 -22.39 29.90
N GLU A 4 -14.25 -22.76 29.10
CA GLU A 4 -13.00 -22.03 28.98
C GLU A 4 -13.39 -20.66 28.43
N ASP A 5 -13.02 -19.60 29.13
CA ASP A 5 -13.14 -18.22 28.66
C ASP A 5 -12.34 -18.12 27.36
N GLU A 6 -13.02 -18.39 26.23
CA GLU A 6 -12.51 -18.15 24.88
C GLU A 6 -12.05 -16.68 24.87
N PRO A 7 -10.78 -16.37 24.59
CA PRO A 7 -10.31 -15.00 24.62
C PRO A 7 -11.12 -14.22 23.58
N GLU A 8 -12.06 -13.38 24.04
CA GLU A 8 -12.87 -12.55 23.15
C GLU A 8 -11.90 -11.68 22.36
N ALA A 9 -11.65 -12.06 21.11
CA ALA A 9 -10.69 -11.39 20.26
C ALA A 9 -11.07 -9.91 20.22
N PRO A 10 -10.14 -8.98 20.51
CA PRO A 10 -10.47 -7.57 20.61
C PRO A 10 -11.12 -7.12 19.31
N LYS A 11 -12.41 -6.73 19.39
CA LYS A 11 -13.15 -6.28 18.21
C LYS A 11 -12.39 -5.07 17.64
N PRO A 12 -11.98 -5.10 16.36
CA PRO A 12 -11.19 -4.02 15.79
C PRO A 12 -11.97 -2.71 15.94
N SER A 13 -11.41 -1.77 16.71
CA SER A 13 -12.03 -0.48 16.94
C SER A 13 -12.14 0.29 15.62
N GLY A 14 -13.06 1.26 15.53
CA GLY A 14 -13.18 2.11 14.33
C GLY A 14 -11.86 2.79 13.96
N ALA A 15 -11.00 3.07 14.94
CA ALA A 15 -9.66 3.61 14.72
C ALA A 15 -8.69 2.59 14.07
N ALA A 16 -8.83 1.29 14.35
CA ALA A 16 -8.06 0.25 13.68
C ALA A 16 -8.47 0.12 12.21
N TRP A 17 -9.78 0.16 11.92
CA TRP A 17 -10.31 0.20 10.55
C TRP A 17 -9.86 1.44 9.77
N GLY A 18 -9.92 2.63 10.39
CA GLY A 18 -9.46 3.87 9.76
C GLY A 18 -7.96 3.83 9.41
N ARG A 19 -7.12 3.26 10.29
CA ARG A 19 -5.70 3.04 10.01
C ARG A 19 -5.47 2.05 8.87
N ALA A 20 -6.22 0.94 8.84
CA ALA A 20 -6.11 -0.04 7.76
C ALA A 20 -6.50 0.56 6.39
N MET A 21 -7.59 1.33 6.34
CA MET A 21 -8.05 1.99 5.10
C MET A 21 -7.06 3.05 4.61
N ARG A 22 -6.42 3.78 5.54
CA ARG A 22 -5.38 4.74 5.17
C ARG A 22 -4.13 4.03 4.64
N ALA A 23 -3.68 2.98 5.32
CA ALA A 23 -2.54 2.18 4.89
C ALA A 23 -2.73 1.60 3.48
N SER A 24 -3.91 1.06 3.18
CA SER A 24 -4.21 0.57 1.82
C SER A 24 -4.25 1.71 0.80
N SER A 25 -4.85 2.86 1.15
CA SER A 25 -4.90 4.03 0.26
C SER A 25 -3.52 4.59 -0.07
N ASP A 26 -2.63 4.68 0.92
CA ASP A 26 -1.25 5.17 0.72
C ASP A 26 -0.44 4.24 -0.19
N LEU A 27 -0.62 2.92 -0.03
CA LEU A 27 0.04 1.94 -0.89
C LEU A 27 -0.46 2.01 -2.34
N LEU A 28 -1.79 2.07 -2.51
CA LEU A 28 -2.43 2.19 -3.82
C LEU A 28 -2.05 3.50 -4.50
N ALA A 29 -2.05 4.61 -3.77
CA ALA A 29 -1.63 5.91 -4.29
C ALA A 29 -0.18 5.87 -4.79
N GLY A 30 0.74 5.27 -4.02
CA GLY A 30 2.14 5.10 -4.41
C GLY A 30 2.28 4.30 -5.71
N ILE A 31 1.66 3.13 -5.79
CA ILE A 31 1.68 2.29 -6.99
C ILE A 31 1.06 3.02 -8.19
N PHE A 32 -0.09 3.68 -7.99
CA PHE A 32 -0.80 4.37 -9.07
C PHE A 32 0.05 5.50 -9.66
N VAL A 33 0.62 6.35 -8.81
CA VAL A 33 1.52 7.44 -9.23
C VAL A 33 2.78 6.88 -9.91
N GLY A 34 3.40 5.87 -9.32
CA GLY A 34 4.59 5.22 -9.89
C GLY A 34 4.30 4.57 -11.26
N SER A 35 3.13 3.96 -11.43
CA SER A 35 2.70 3.35 -12.70
C SER A 35 2.44 4.40 -13.77
N LEU A 36 1.77 5.50 -13.42
CA LEU A 36 1.51 6.62 -14.33
C LEU A 36 2.81 7.25 -14.82
N LEU A 37 3.75 7.49 -13.92
CA LEU A 37 5.06 8.04 -14.25
C LEU A 37 5.87 7.05 -15.11
N GLY A 38 5.92 5.78 -14.72
CA GLY A 38 6.63 4.74 -15.46
C GLY A 38 6.09 4.55 -16.87
N LEU A 39 4.77 4.48 -17.03
CA LEU A 39 4.11 4.41 -18.35
C LEU A 39 4.38 5.66 -19.19
N GLY A 40 4.35 6.85 -18.59
CA GLY A 40 4.66 8.10 -19.28
C GLY A 40 6.10 8.12 -19.81
N LEU A 41 7.05 7.67 -18.99
CA LEU A 41 8.46 7.52 -19.35
C LEU A 41 8.66 6.49 -20.46
N ASP A 42 8.05 5.31 -20.33
CA ASP A 42 8.13 4.26 -21.35
C ASP A 42 7.60 4.75 -22.71
N ARG A 43 6.48 5.48 -22.71
CA ARG A 43 5.89 6.08 -23.91
C ARG A 43 6.76 7.17 -24.52
N LEU A 44 7.43 7.97 -23.70
CA LEU A 44 8.24 9.11 -24.16
C LEU A 44 9.59 8.66 -24.71
N LEU A 45 10.21 7.66 -24.10
CA LEU A 45 11.52 7.15 -24.47
C LEU A 45 11.46 5.99 -25.48
N GLY A 46 10.25 5.51 -25.80
CA GLY A 46 10.05 4.36 -26.68
C GLY A 46 10.63 3.07 -26.10
N SER A 47 10.84 3.03 -24.79
CA SER A 47 11.36 1.86 -24.10
C SER A 47 10.27 0.80 -23.94
N GLU A 48 10.71 -0.46 -23.96
CA GLU A 48 9.94 -1.57 -23.40
C GLU A 48 9.57 -1.27 -21.93
N PRO A 49 8.58 -1.96 -21.31
CA PRO A 49 7.93 -1.55 -20.05
C PRO A 49 8.81 -1.64 -18.78
N TRP A 50 10.08 -1.26 -18.87
CA TRP A 50 11.09 -1.24 -17.84
C TRP A 50 10.86 -0.10 -16.85
N PHE A 51 10.52 1.12 -17.31
CA PHE A 51 10.24 2.23 -16.39
C PHE A 51 8.91 2.04 -15.67
N LEU A 52 7.93 1.37 -16.28
CA LEU A 52 6.72 0.92 -15.61
C LEU A 52 7.03 -0.03 -14.47
N LEU A 53 7.82 -1.09 -14.72
CA LEU A 53 8.20 -2.06 -13.68
C LEU A 53 8.97 -1.38 -12.53
N ALA A 54 9.95 -0.55 -12.86
CA ALA A 54 10.71 0.23 -11.88
C ALA A 54 9.81 1.23 -11.12
N GLY A 55 8.89 1.89 -11.83
CA GLY A 55 7.95 2.87 -11.30
C GLY A 55 6.95 2.26 -10.32
N ILE A 56 6.40 1.08 -10.64
CA ILE A 56 5.57 0.29 -9.72
C ILE A 56 6.37 -0.07 -8.46
N GLY A 57 7.60 -0.57 -8.62
CA GLY A 57 8.47 -0.92 -7.49
C GLY A 57 8.80 0.27 -6.59
N LEU A 58 9.15 1.42 -7.18
CA LEU A 58 9.39 2.67 -6.46
C LEU A 58 8.13 3.20 -5.77
N GLY A 59 6.99 3.15 -6.45
CA GLY A 59 5.69 3.55 -5.91
C GLY A 59 5.28 2.70 -4.72
N PHE A 60 5.48 1.39 -4.79
CA PHE A 60 5.28 0.47 -3.69
C PHE A 60 6.22 0.77 -2.51
N ALA A 61 7.53 0.97 -2.77
CA ALA A 61 8.49 1.34 -1.74
C ALA A 61 8.15 2.66 -1.05
N ALA A 62 7.66 3.65 -1.81
CA ALA A 62 7.17 4.92 -1.26
C ALA A 62 5.93 4.72 -0.38
N GLY A 63 4.98 3.88 -0.79
CA GLY A 63 3.80 3.51 0.01
C GLY A 63 4.18 2.82 1.32
N LEU A 64 5.11 1.86 1.27
CA LEU A 64 5.65 1.19 2.48
C LEU A 64 6.37 2.19 3.41
N ARG A 65 7.14 3.11 2.86
CA ARG A 65 7.82 4.17 3.63
C ARG A 65 6.84 5.14 4.29
N ASN A 66 5.67 5.37 3.68
CA ASN A 66 4.63 6.19 4.30
C ASN A 66 3.95 5.46 5.46
N LEU A 67 3.70 4.16 5.28
CA LEU A 67 3.15 3.31 6.33
C LEU A 67 4.04 3.26 7.58
N SER A 68 5.36 3.11 7.40
CA SER A 68 6.30 3.06 8.53
C SER A 68 6.44 4.38 9.30
N ARG A 69 6.06 5.51 8.70
CA ARG A 69 6.00 6.81 9.40
C ARG A 69 4.67 7.08 10.07
N SER A 70 3.61 6.41 9.61
CA SER A 70 2.24 6.61 10.09
C SER A 70 1.83 5.61 11.17
N LEU A 71 2.70 4.62 11.44
CA LEU A 71 2.69 3.73 12.60
C LEU A 71 3.44 4.39 13.76
#